data_AF-A0A2P4QCH4-F1
#
_entry.id   AF-A0A2P4QCH4-F1
#
_cell.length_a   1.000
_cell.length_b   1.000
_cell.length_c   1.000
_cell.angle_alpha   90.00
_cell.angle_beta   90.00
_cell.angle_gamma   90.00
#
_symmetry.space_group_name_H-M   'P 1'
#
loop_
_entity.id
_entity.type
_entity.pdbx_description
1 polymer ?
#
loop_
_entity_poly.entity_id
_entity_poly.type
_entity_poly.pdbx_seq_one_letter_code
_entity_poly.pdbx_strand_id
1 'polypeptide(L)' 'MKECWDADPLKRPDAYALWDRMERINLDYQSMSDELFKSEIENLEVNKVEENYTSSRLFTSKIHNFENLPEPRNATE' A
#
# COMPACT_ATOMS: atom_id res chain seq x y z
N MET A 1 5.44 5.80 1.18
CA MET A 1 4.36 5.78 0.18
C MET A 1 3.99 7.17 -0.33
N LYS A 2 3.82 8.18 0.54
CA LYS A 2 3.48 9.53 0.06
C LYS A 2 4.52 10.19 -0.86
N GLU A 3 5.77 9.75 -0.82
CA GLU A 3 6.84 10.26 -1.68
C GLU A 3 6.90 9.54 -3.05
N CYS A 4 6.33 8.33 -3.15
CA CYS A 4 6.40 7.52 -4.38
C CYS A 4 5.49 8.04 -5.52
N TRP A 5 4.58 8.93 -5.18
CA TRP A 5 3.57 9.53 -6.07
C TRP A 5 3.69 11.06 -6.09
N ASP A 6 4.89 11.60 -5.78
CA ASP A 6 5.18 13.01 -5.96
C ASP A 6 4.99 13.40 -7.44
N ALA A 7 4.45 14.60 -7.68
CA ALA A 7 4.24 15.10 -9.04
C ALA A 7 5.57 15.31 -9.76
N ASP A 8 6.61 15.71 -9.03
CA ASP A 8 7.97 15.89 -9.54
C ASP A 8 8.72 14.54 -9.54
N PRO A 9 9.10 13.99 -10.72
CA PRO A 9 9.83 12.74 -10.80
C PRO A 9 11.16 12.74 -10.05
N LEU A 10 11.83 13.90 -9.93
CA LEU A 10 13.11 14.03 -9.23
C LEU A 10 12.95 13.93 -7.70
N LYS A 11 11.74 14.12 -7.18
CA LYS A 11 11.42 13.96 -5.76
C LYS A 11 10.99 12.55 -5.40
N ARG A 12 10.70 11.70 -6.40
CA ARG A 12 10.36 10.30 -6.15
C ARG A 12 11.62 9.54 -5.73
N PRO A 13 11.54 8.72 -4.66
CA PRO A 13 12.64 7.84 -4.33
C PRO A 13 12.84 6.82 -5.45
N ASP A 14 14.09 6.55 -5.79
CA ASP A 14 14.43 5.47 -6.70
C ASP A 14 14.22 4.08 -6.05
N ALA A 15 14.42 3.04 -6.86
CA ALA A 15 14.23 1.66 -6.42
C ALA A 15 15.17 1.26 -5.27
N TYR A 16 16.42 1.75 -5.28
CA TYR A 16 17.40 1.45 -4.23
C TYR A 16 17.04 2.15 -2.93
N ALA A 17 16.66 3.43 -2.98
CA ALA A 17 16.21 4.18 -1.83
C ALA A 17 14.95 3.57 -1.17
N LEU A 18 14.04 2.99 -1.96
CA LEU A 18 12.89 2.24 -1.46
C LEU A 18 13.31 0.91 -0.82
N TRP A 19 14.22 0.17 -1.46
CA TRP A 19 14.73 -1.09 -0.94
C TRP A 19 15.43 -0.90 0.40
N ASP A 20 16.32 0.09 0.52
CA ASP A 20 17.01 0.42 1.77
C ASP A 20 16.03 0.78 2.90
N ARG A 21 14.94 1.49 2.58
CA ARG A 21 13.89 1.80 3.57
C ARG A 21 13.16 0.55 4.03
N MET A 22 12.84 -0.36 3.11
CA MET A 22 12.20 -1.64 3.44
C MET A 22 13.12 -2.51 4.29
N GLU A 23 14.42 -2.57 3.96
CA GLU A 23 15.40 -3.31 4.73
C GLU A 23 15.49 -2.78 6.17
N ARG A 24 15.57 -1.47 6.36
CA ARG A 24 15.55 -0.86 7.70
C ARG A 24 14.30 -1.21 8.49
N ILE A 25 13.12 -1.06 7.87
CA ILE A 25 11.85 -1.41 8.53
C ILE A 25 11.84 -2.90 8.91
N ASN A 26 12.35 -3.78 8.04
CA ASN A 26 12.43 -5.20 8.32
C ASN A 26 13.42 -5.51 9.45
N LEU A 27 14.57 -4.82 9.52
CA LEU A 27 15.53 -4.97 10.62
C LEU A 27 14.93 -4.48 11.93
N ASP A 28 14.30 -3.31 11.94
CA ASP A 28 13.62 -2.75 13.11
C ASP A 28 12.53 -3.72 13.60
N TYR A 29 11.75 -4.28 12.68
CA TYR A 29 10.75 -5.30 12.95
C TYR A 29 11.36 -6.56 13.57
N GLN A 30 12.44 -7.11 12.99
CA GLN A 30 13.13 -8.29 13.52
C GLN A 30 13.79 -8.04 14.88
N SER A 31 14.16 -6.80 15.18
CA SER A 31 14.77 -6.43 16.46
C SER A 31 13.76 -6.28 17.61
N MET A 32 12.47 -6.27 17.30
CA MET A 32 11.39 -6.13 18.28
C MET A 32 11.12 -7.46 19.01
N SER A 33 10.75 -7.40 20.29
CA SER A 33 10.57 -8.62 21.09
C SER A 33 9.33 -9.42 20.68
N ASP A 34 9.44 -10.75 20.77
CA ASP A 34 8.36 -11.70 20.47
C ASP A 34 7.06 -11.44 21.26
N GLU A 35 7.15 -10.79 22.42
CA GLU A 35 6.03 -10.47 23.31
C GLU A 35 5.08 -9.41 22.70
N LEU A 36 5.62 -8.42 21.98
CA LEU A 36 4.82 -7.43 21.24
C LEU A 36 4.10 -8.10 20.06
N PHE A 37 4.80 -8.97 19.32
CA PHE A 37 4.22 -9.72 18.20
C PHE A 37 3.06 -10.61 18.61
N LYS A 38 3.19 -11.29 19.75
CA LYS A 38 2.14 -12.15 20.27
C LYS A 38 0.84 -11.36 20.53
N SER A 39 0.97 -10.17 21.13
CA SER A 39 -0.19 -9.31 21.39
C SER A 39 -0.83 -8.76 20.11
N GLU A 40 -0.06 -8.43 19.08
CA GLU A 40 -0.58 -7.90 17.81
C GLU A 40 -1.26 -9.00 16.99
N ILE A 41 -0.68 -10.21 16.94
CA ILE A 41 -1.28 -11.39 16.30
C ILE A 41 -2.59 -11.79 17.00
N GLU A 42 -2.61 -11.84 18.33
CA GLU A 42 -3.83 -12.13 19.11
C GLU A 42 -4.94 -11.09 18.83
N ASN A 43 -4.59 -9.80 18.71
CA ASN A 43 -5.54 -8.75 18.33
C ASN A 43 -6.04 -8.85 16.88
N LEU A 44 -5.19 -9.30 15.94
CA LEU A 44 -5.57 -9.51 14.54
C LEU A 44 -6.46 -10.74 14.35
N GLU A 45 -6.26 -11.80 15.13
CA GLU A 45 -7.10 -13.00 15.10
C GLU A 45 -8.53 -12.73 15.59
N VAL A 46 -8.71 -11.84 16.56
CA VAL A 46 -10.03 -11.40 17.04
C VAL A 46 -10.82 -10.65 15.94
N ASN A 47 -10.13 -10.07 14.95
CA ASN A 47 -10.75 -9.33 13.84
C ASN A 47 -10.98 -10.16 12.57
N LYS A 48 -10.66 -11.46 12.56
CA LYS A 48 -10.94 -12.36 11.43
C LYS A 48 -12.40 -12.83 11.45
N VAL A 49 -13.30 -11.92 11.09
CA VAL A 49 -14.60 -12.30 10.53
C VAL A 49 -14.34 -12.84 9.11
N GLU A 50 -14.64 -14.12 8.91
CA GLU A 50 -14.52 -14.92 7.67
C GLU A 50 -14.40 -14.12 6.35
N GLU A 51 -13.18 -13.91 5.86
CA GLU A 51 -12.96 -13.45 4.49
C GLU A 51 -13.08 -14.65 3.53
N ASN A 52 -14.31 -14.89 3.09
CA ASN A 52 -14.63 -15.82 2.00
C ASN A 52 -14.05 -15.29 0.66
N TYR A 53 -12.76 -15.48 0.41
CA TYR A 53 -12.06 -15.09 -0.83
C TYR A 53 -12.47 -15.88 -2.08
N THR A 54 -13.47 -16.75 -2.01
CA THR A 54 -13.98 -17.54 -3.13
C THR A 54 -15.28 -16.96 -3.68
N SER A 55 -15.36 -15.65 -3.87
CA SER A 55 -16.41 -15.09 -4.73
C SER A 55 -15.83 -14.92 -6.12
N SER A 56 -16.11 -15.89 -7.00
CA SER A 56 -16.01 -15.77 -8.45
C SER A 56 -17.01 -14.71 -8.94
N ARG A 57 -16.81 -13.45 -8.53
CA ARG A 57 -17.58 -12.31 -9.00
C ARG A 57 -17.20 -12.10 -10.46
N LEU A 58 -18.14 -12.43 -11.36
CA LEU A 58 -18.14 -11.92 -12.72
C LEU A 58 -18.08 -10.40 -12.63
N PHE A 59 -16.92 -9.82 -12.90
CA PHE A 59 -16.73 -8.38 -12.89
C PHE A 59 -17.50 -7.78 -14.06
N THR A 60 -18.75 -7.38 -13.81
CA THR A 60 -19.47 -6.47 -14.69
C THR A 60 -19.06 -5.05 -14.30
N SER A 61 -17.88 -4.62 -14.75
CA SER A 61 -17.49 -3.21 -14.58
C SER A 61 -18.43 -2.34 -15.43
N LYS A 62 -19.04 -1.34 -14.79
CA LYS A 62 -19.75 -0.28 -15.51
C LYS A 62 -18.71 0.69 -16.07
N ILE A 63 -18.78 0.97 -17.36
CA ILE A 63 -17.97 2.04 -17.98
C ILE A 63 -18.52 3.37 -17.48
N HIS A 64 -17.67 4.17 -16.85
CA HIS A 64 -18.01 5.52 -16.41
C HIS A 64 -17.36 6.53 -17.34
N ASN A 65 -18.17 7.29 -18.07
CA ASN A 65 -17.69 8.40 -18.89
C ASN A 65 -17.57 9.63 -17.98
N PHE A 66 -16.34 10.04 -17.70
CA PHE A 66 -16.09 11.28 -16.97
C PHE A 66 -16.00 12.43 -17.97
N GLU A 67 -17.04 13.26 -18.04
CA GLU A 67 -16.97 14.55 -18.72
C GLU A 67 -16.45 15.61 -17.73
N ASN A 68 -15.53 16.48 -18.19
CA ASN A 68 -14.89 17.55 -17.39
C ASN A 68 -13.97 17.06 -16.26
N LEU A 69 -12.95 16.25 -16.59
CA LEU A 69 -11.90 15.91 -15.64
C LEU A 69 -11.10 17.17 -15.22
N PRO A 70 -10.69 17.29 -13.94
CA PRO A 70 -9.78 18.34 -13.53
C PRO A 70 -8.46 18.20 -14.29
N GLU A 71 -7.74 19.32 -14.47
CA GLU A 71 -6.45 19.29 -15.15
C GLU A 71 -5.53 18.23 -14.54
N PRO A 72 -4.91 17.37 -15.38
CA PRO A 72 -4.02 16.33 -14.91
C PRO A 72 -2.84 16.97 -14.19
N ARG A 73 -2.76 16.78 -12.88
CA ARG A 73 -1.62 17.19 -12.04
C ARG A 73 -0.28 16.61 -12.48
N ASN A 74 -0.30 15.58 -13.33
CA ASN A 74 0.85 14.80 -13.77
C ASN A 74 1.24 15.07 -15.23
N ALA A 75 0.56 15.98 -15.95
CA ALA A 75 0.91 16.33 -17.32
C ALA A 75 1.92 17.49 -17.30
N THR A 76 3.16 17.19 -16.97
CA THR A 76 4.29 18.03 -17.39
C THR A 76 5.26 17.10 -18.11
N GLU A 77 5.53 17.45 -19.37
CA GLU A 77 6.55 16.83 -20.23
C GLU A 77 7.95 17.03 -19.64
#